data_AF-A0A9E5G9U0-F1
#
_entry.id   AF-A0A9E5G9U0-F1
#
_cell.length_a   1.000
_cell.length_b   1.000
_cell.length_c   1.000
_cell.angle_alpha   90.00
_cell.angle_beta   90.00
_cell.angle_gamma   90.00
#
_symmetry.space_group_name_H-M   'P 1'
#
loop_
_entity.id
_entity.type
_entity.pdbx_description
1 polymer ?
#
loop_
_entity_poly.entity_id
_entity_poly.type
_entity_poly.pdbx_seq_one_letter_code
_entity_poly.pdbx_strand_id
1 'polypeptide(L)'
;MKNLDHLAPKAEYTITPENWTNQTVTIKVSTTDPAPDDGYEPSGVKSIQLPDETVVEADSAEFVVKINGSYDFIVIDNAGNKITLTVPVKNIDLIKPTVDFHFAHSEGVSYPDYGEKPEYYNKDITLTASAKDDASGIDRYEYKVADGDWQTFTLEKPPVFTEEQAAMVIVRVGDIAGNVSEEKVRDFLLDKTPPTATHTLTADKSGKVTINFSADSSIAGTGSIVKPDGSVVYAVSETTYEVVKNGEYPFVVWDLCGNKTTYTVPVTQIAVPAKPQKPETPQPTPEVKPQPEPETSKPDTIVEPVPALEKTVQPRLTVMDLLLTLLTMVLAMLSLLRLRKKKHKEDDTENEEKQCSASGYGVWSVVFALLSVLLFFITQPLVWRFRFVDWWTVFFTILAIGNAILLFVSRKKDRCADESEEETVTE
;
A
#
# COMPACT_ATOMS: atom_id res chain seq x y z
N MET A 1 -15.49 47.07 61.41
CA MET A 1 -15.22 48.13 60.42
C MET A 1 -15.60 47.57 59.07
N LYS A 2 -16.40 48.30 58.27
CA LYS A 2 -16.72 47.90 56.89
C LYS A 2 -15.46 48.17 56.07
N ASN A 3 -14.89 47.15 55.44
CA ASN A 3 -13.90 47.38 54.40
C ASN A 3 -14.62 48.14 53.26
N LEU A 4 -14.08 49.30 52.87
CA LEU A 4 -14.69 50.24 51.91
C LEU A 4 -14.07 50.10 50.52
N ASP A 5 -13.20 49.12 50.31
CA ASP A 5 -12.61 48.88 49.01
C ASP A 5 -13.68 48.43 47.99
N HIS A 6 -13.83 49.24 46.95
CA HIS A 6 -14.81 49.07 45.88
C HIS A 6 -14.17 48.69 44.54
N LEU A 7 -12.83 48.63 44.47
CA LEU A 7 -12.15 48.28 43.24
C LEU A 7 -12.00 46.77 43.12
N ALA A 8 -12.22 46.25 41.91
CA ALA A 8 -11.95 44.85 41.65
C ALA A 8 -10.44 44.61 41.53
N PRO A 9 -9.95 43.43 41.94
CA PRO A 9 -8.57 43.05 41.72
C PRO A 9 -8.27 42.96 40.22
N LYS A 10 -6.99 43.10 39.86
CA LYS A 10 -6.45 42.89 38.52
C LYS A 10 -5.75 41.55 38.44
N ALA A 11 -5.80 40.92 37.27
CA ALA A 11 -5.15 39.65 37.03
C ALA A 11 -4.43 39.65 35.68
N GLU A 12 -3.21 39.12 35.67
CA GLU A 12 -2.38 38.89 34.49
C GLU A 12 -2.03 37.42 34.40
N TYR A 13 -1.66 36.94 33.21
CA TYR A 13 -1.25 35.55 33.03
C TYR A 13 -0.02 35.41 32.15
N THR A 14 0.70 34.31 32.35
CA THR A 14 1.72 33.79 31.43
C THR A 14 1.45 32.33 31.11
N ILE A 15 1.91 31.89 29.95
CA ILE A 15 1.75 30.53 29.44
C ILE A 15 3.14 29.92 29.24
N THR A 16 3.37 28.69 29.68
CA THR A 16 4.67 28.02 29.49
C THR A 16 4.48 26.54 29.15
N PRO A 17 5.04 26.04 28.03
CA PRO A 17 5.77 26.79 26.99
C PRO A 17 4.85 27.67 26.14
N GLU A 18 5.40 28.72 25.53
CA GLU A 18 4.67 29.60 24.58
C GLU A 18 4.64 29.03 23.15
N ASN A 19 5.65 28.23 22.78
CA ASN A 19 5.73 27.56 21.49
C ASN A 19 4.80 26.36 21.42
N TRP A 20 4.58 25.83 20.20
CA TRP A 20 3.87 24.57 19.99
C TRP A 20 4.47 23.45 20.84
N THR A 21 3.58 22.63 21.42
CA THR A 21 3.99 21.49 22.23
C THR A 21 2.98 20.36 22.15
N ASN A 22 3.45 19.12 22.20
CA ASN A 22 2.61 17.95 22.42
C ASN A 22 2.52 17.53 23.90
N GLN A 23 3.02 18.37 24.80
CA GLN A 23 2.99 18.17 26.23
C GLN A 23 2.00 19.11 26.90
N THR A 24 2.00 19.10 28.23
CA THR A 24 1.16 19.98 29.04
C THR A 24 1.67 21.42 29.02
N VAL A 25 0.75 22.37 29.08
CA VAL A 25 1.03 23.79 29.21
C VAL A 25 0.65 24.25 30.62
N THR A 26 1.48 25.08 31.24
CA THR A 26 1.17 25.69 32.54
C THR A 26 0.72 27.14 32.34
N ILE A 27 -0.47 27.46 32.83
CA ILE A 27 -0.95 28.84 32.98
C ILE A 27 -0.53 29.31 34.37
N LYS A 28 0.19 30.42 34.46
CA LYS A 28 0.45 31.11 35.71
C LYS A 28 -0.37 32.39 35.76
N VAL A 29 -1.18 32.55 36.80
CA VAL A 29 -1.96 33.76 37.04
C VAL A 29 -1.32 34.53 38.19
N SER A 30 -1.08 35.82 37.97
CA SER A 30 -0.57 36.77 38.96
C SER A 30 -1.61 37.86 39.16
N THR A 31 -1.92 38.19 40.42
CA THR A 31 -2.99 39.11 40.75
C THR A 31 -2.47 40.29 41.56
N THR A 32 -3.11 41.45 41.42
CA THR A 32 -2.81 42.65 42.19
C THR A 32 -4.11 43.34 42.57
N ASP A 33 -4.13 43.99 43.73
CA ASP A 33 -5.30 44.73 44.17
C ASP A 33 -5.00 46.24 44.16
N PRO A 34 -5.64 47.03 43.28
CA PRO A 34 -5.34 48.45 43.15
C PRO A 34 -5.96 49.26 44.30
N ALA A 35 -5.19 50.22 44.83
CA ALA A 35 -5.70 51.15 45.82
C ALA A 35 -6.77 52.10 45.22
N PRO A 36 -7.89 52.35 45.91
CA PRO A 36 -8.90 53.31 45.48
C PRO A 36 -8.43 54.78 45.60
N ASP A 37 -8.90 55.64 44.69
CA ASP A 37 -8.56 57.07 44.62
C ASP A 37 -9.19 57.92 45.76
N ASP A 38 -9.90 57.28 46.69
CA ASP A 38 -10.57 57.88 47.83
C ASP A 38 -9.69 57.91 49.11
N GLY A 39 -8.46 57.40 49.02
CA GLY A 39 -7.47 57.41 50.09
C GLY A 39 -7.54 56.22 51.05
N TYR A 40 -8.35 55.19 50.74
CA TYR A 40 -8.31 53.91 51.47
C TYR A 40 -7.21 52.98 50.95
N GLU A 41 -6.75 52.07 51.80
CA GLU A 41 -5.79 51.02 51.43
C GLU A 41 -6.48 49.91 50.62
N PRO A 42 -5.78 49.24 49.68
CA PRO A 42 -6.31 48.09 48.96
C PRO A 42 -6.62 46.95 49.94
N SER A 43 -7.72 46.25 49.73
CA SER A 43 -8.14 45.13 50.57
C SER A 43 -7.22 43.91 50.45
N GLY A 44 -6.47 43.82 49.36
CA GLY A 44 -5.63 42.68 49.00
C GLY A 44 -6.46 41.55 48.40
N VAL A 45 -5.77 40.70 47.63
CA VAL A 45 -6.38 39.51 47.03
C VAL A 45 -6.64 38.47 48.11
N LYS A 46 -7.86 37.92 48.13
CA LYS A 46 -8.25 36.85 49.04
C LYS A 46 -7.94 35.48 48.43
N SER A 47 -8.44 35.23 47.23
CA SER A 47 -8.38 33.91 46.62
C SER A 47 -8.49 33.92 45.11
N ILE A 48 -7.90 32.93 44.46
CA ILE A 48 -8.05 32.61 43.04
C ILE A 48 -8.76 31.27 42.93
N GLN A 49 -9.93 31.25 42.31
CA GLN A 49 -10.62 30.02 41.91
C GLN A 49 -10.15 29.61 40.51
N LEU A 50 -9.63 28.39 40.40
CA LEU A 50 -9.12 27.78 39.18
C LEU A 50 -10.27 27.26 38.29
N PRO A 51 -9.99 26.92 37.02
CA PRO A 51 -11.00 26.36 36.10
C PRO A 51 -11.63 25.04 36.56
N ASP A 52 -10.99 24.31 37.47
CA ASP A 52 -11.49 23.07 38.07
C ASP A 52 -12.24 23.28 39.39
N GLU A 53 -12.60 24.54 39.69
CA GLU A 53 -13.25 24.99 40.92
C GLU A 53 -12.38 24.93 42.19
N THR A 54 -11.12 24.50 42.09
CA THR A 54 -10.18 24.56 43.21
C THR A 54 -9.90 26.01 43.60
N VAL A 55 -9.89 26.30 44.89
CA VAL A 55 -9.61 27.65 45.41
C VAL A 55 -8.21 27.70 46.01
N VAL A 56 -7.41 28.67 45.58
CA VAL A 56 -6.07 28.96 46.06
C VAL A 56 -6.10 30.29 46.81
N GLU A 57 -5.86 30.27 48.12
CA GLU A 57 -5.77 31.47 48.97
C GLU A 57 -4.37 32.11 48.86
N ALA A 58 -4.05 32.65 47.68
CA ALA A 58 -2.79 33.33 47.37
C ALA A 58 -3.00 34.39 46.27
N ASP A 59 -2.00 35.25 46.07
CA ASP A 59 -1.94 36.27 45.03
C ASP A 59 -1.44 35.74 43.67
N SER A 60 -1.00 34.48 43.63
CA SER A 60 -0.53 33.77 42.43
C SER A 60 -0.99 32.32 42.46
N ALA A 61 -1.33 31.77 41.29
CA ALA A 61 -1.68 30.36 41.13
C ALA A 61 -1.21 29.80 39.79
N GLU A 62 -0.98 28.50 39.73
CA GLU A 62 -0.61 27.77 38.51
C GLU A 62 -1.67 26.71 38.19
N PHE A 63 -1.96 26.53 36.91
CA PHE A 63 -2.90 25.53 36.40
C PHE A 63 -2.34 24.82 35.18
N VAL A 64 -2.32 23.48 35.23
CA VAL A 64 -1.76 22.64 34.16
C VAL A 64 -2.86 22.21 33.19
N VAL A 65 -2.67 22.55 31.92
CA VAL A 65 -3.58 22.34 30.81
C VAL A 65 -3.04 21.26 29.87
N LYS A 66 -3.94 20.39 29.39
CA LYS A 66 -3.61 19.27 28.48
C LYS A 66 -4.24 19.38 27.10
N ILE A 67 -5.19 20.29 26.91
CA ILE A 67 -5.98 20.41 25.68
C ILE A 67 -6.16 21.90 25.39
N ASN A 68 -6.17 22.29 24.12
CA ASN A 68 -6.51 23.67 23.75
C ASN A 68 -7.94 24.02 24.20
N GLY A 69 -8.10 25.25 24.68
CA GLY A 69 -9.36 25.68 25.27
C GLY A 69 -9.29 27.07 25.85
N SER A 70 -10.37 27.47 26.50
CA SER A 70 -10.49 28.73 27.23
C SER A 70 -10.70 28.40 28.70
N TYR A 71 -9.88 29.00 29.56
CA TYR A 71 -9.81 28.68 30.98
C TYR A 71 -10.14 29.90 31.82
N ASP A 72 -11.22 29.81 32.60
CA ASP A 72 -11.68 30.92 33.44
C ASP A 72 -11.12 30.82 34.85
N PHE A 73 -10.55 31.93 35.33
CA PHE A 73 -10.06 32.10 36.69
C PHE A 73 -10.87 33.19 37.37
N ILE A 74 -11.42 32.93 38.55
CA ILE A 74 -12.20 33.92 39.31
C ILE A 74 -11.33 34.41 40.46
N VAL A 75 -10.97 35.70 40.43
CA VAL A 75 -10.18 36.33 41.49
C VAL A 75 -11.14 37.11 42.39
N ILE A 76 -10.99 36.91 43.70
CA ILE A 76 -11.81 37.52 44.74
C ILE A 76 -10.88 38.26 45.69
N ASP A 77 -11.19 39.51 46.01
CA ASP A 77 -10.47 40.28 47.03
C ASP A 77 -11.05 40.09 48.44
N ASN A 78 -10.44 40.72 49.45
CA ASN A 78 -10.93 40.65 50.83
C ASN A 78 -12.19 41.49 51.09
N ALA A 79 -12.53 42.42 50.20
CA ALA A 79 -13.77 43.21 50.24
C ALA A 79 -14.97 42.51 49.57
N GLY A 80 -14.72 41.43 48.83
CA GLY A 80 -15.70 40.63 48.09
C GLY A 80 -15.88 41.03 46.63
N ASN A 81 -15.09 41.96 46.08
CA ASN A 81 -15.13 42.27 44.65
C ASN A 81 -14.50 41.13 43.84
N LYS A 82 -15.00 40.93 42.61
CA LYS A 82 -14.64 39.80 41.75
C LYS A 82 -14.30 40.21 40.34
N ILE A 83 -13.35 39.53 39.74
CA ILE A 83 -13.06 39.56 38.31
C ILE A 83 -12.93 38.13 37.77
N THR A 84 -13.35 37.92 36.53
CA THR A 84 -13.09 36.69 35.79
C THR A 84 -12.02 36.96 34.74
N LEU A 85 -10.89 36.27 34.83
CA LEU A 85 -9.84 36.25 33.82
C LEU A 85 -10.00 35.01 32.94
N THR A 86 -10.21 35.20 31.64
CA THR A 86 -10.32 34.12 30.66
C THR A 86 -9.02 33.96 29.88
N VAL A 87 -8.36 32.81 30.00
CA VAL A 87 -7.06 32.53 29.38
C VAL A 87 -7.21 31.53 28.21
N PRO A 88 -6.90 31.92 26.96
CA PRO A 88 -6.93 31.02 25.82
C PRO A 88 -5.62 30.24 25.67
N VAL A 89 -5.70 28.91 25.58
CA VAL A 89 -4.58 28.02 25.23
C VAL A 89 -4.83 27.44 23.84
N LYS A 90 -3.86 27.63 22.93
CA LYS A 90 -3.99 27.26 21.50
C LYS A 90 -2.74 26.58 20.92
N ASN A 91 -1.70 26.37 21.73
CA ASN A 91 -0.39 25.88 21.29
C ASN A 91 -0.15 24.40 21.64
N ILE A 92 -1.18 23.67 22.06
CA ILE A 92 -1.07 22.21 22.27
C ILE A 92 -1.47 21.50 20.98
N ASP A 93 -0.57 20.71 20.44
CA ASP A 93 -0.83 19.88 19.26
C ASP A 93 -0.52 18.41 19.59
N LEU A 94 -1.55 17.58 19.52
CA LEU A 94 -1.49 16.14 19.78
C LEU A 94 -1.68 15.32 18.50
N ILE A 95 -1.86 15.99 17.35
CA ILE A 95 -2.12 15.34 16.07
C ILE A 95 -0.76 14.94 15.50
N LYS A 96 -0.57 13.64 15.29
CA LYS A 96 0.67 13.17 14.65
C LYS A 96 0.64 13.52 13.16
N PRO A 97 1.78 13.97 12.58
CA PRO A 97 1.88 14.14 11.15
C PRO A 97 1.79 12.80 10.41
N THR A 98 1.50 12.87 9.12
CA THR A 98 1.47 11.72 8.21
C THR A 98 2.53 11.88 7.13
N VAL A 99 3.10 10.77 6.66
CA VAL A 99 4.10 10.74 5.59
C VAL A 99 3.83 9.58 4.63
N ASP A 100 4.13 9.80 3.36
CA ASP A 100 4.33 8.74 2.37
C ASP A 100 5.61 9.03 1.56
N PHE A 101 6.17 8.00 0.96
CA PHE A 101 7.35 8.15 0.10
C PHE A 101 7.40 7.09 -1.00
N HIS A 102 8.16 7.41 -2.03
CA HIS A 102 8.49 6.53 -3.15
C HIS A 102 9.91 6.83 -3.63
N PHE A 103 10.49 5.91 -4.39
CA PHE A 103 11.74 6.16 -5.09
C PHE A 103 11.47 6.65 -6.51
N ALA A 104 12.22 7.66 -6.93
CA ALA A 104 12.26 8.15 -8.30
C ALA A 104 13.64 7.87 -8.89
N HIS A 105 13.71 7.57 -10.19
CA HIS A 105 14.99 7.44 -10.91
C HIS A 105 15.02 8.43 -12.08
N SER A 106 16.18 8.99 -12.39
CA SER A 106 16.36 9.86 -13.54
C SER A 106 16.30 9.04 -14.85
N GLU A 107 15.30 9.32 -15.69
CA GLU A 107 15.06 8.78 -17.04
C GLU A 107 15.26 7.26 -17.25
N GLY A 108 14.18 6.54 -17.52
CA GLY A 108 14.27 5.16 -17.97
C GLY A 108 12.90 4.51 -18.00
N VAL A 109 12.68 3.65 -18.99
CA VAL A 109 11.47 2.82 -19.10
C VAL A 109 11.26 2.09 -17.78
N SER A 110 10.10 2.26 -17.13
CA SER A 110 9.69 1.31 -16.11
C SER A 110 9.54 -0.02 -16.82
N TYR A 111 10.49 -0.93 -16.63
CA TYR A 111 10.24 -2.34 -16.89
C TYR A 111 8.97 -2.73 -16.12
N PRO A 112 8.16 -3.67 -16.64
CA PRO A 112 6.90 -4.03 -15.99
C PRO A 112 7.21 -4.24 -14.52
N ASP A 113 6.64 -3.33 -13.71
CA ASP A 113 6.57 -3.46 -12.27
C ASP A 113 6.11 -4.89 -12.05
N TYR A 114 7.03 -5.76 -11.62
CA TYR A 114 6.69 -7.16 -11.36
C TYR A 114 5.67 -7.23 -10.21
N GLY A 115 5.25 -6.09 -9.63
CA GLY A 115 4.17 -5.96 -8.67
C GLY A 115 4.53 -6.56 -7.32
N GLU A 116 5.75 -7.06 -7.20
CA GLU A 116 6.28 -7.78 -6.07
C GLU A 116 7.33 -6.92 -5.40
N LYS A 117 7.26 -6.86 -4.07
CA LYS A 117 8.34 -6.31 -3.26
C LYS A 117 9.49 -7.32 -3.23
N PRO A 118 10.76 -6.88 -3.24
CA PRO A 118 11.21 -5.48 -3.22
C PRO A 118 11.05 -4.75 -4.56
N GLU A 119 11.06 -3.41 -4.55
CA GLU A 119 11.11 -2.62 -5.79
C GLU A 119 12.49 -2.75 -6.46
N TYR A 120 12.54 -3.07 -7.76
CA TYR A 120 13.79 -3.35 -8.48
C TYR A 120 14.25 -2.16 -9.33
N TYR A 121 15.55 -1.82 -9.25
CA TYR A 121 16.13 -0.69 -9.98
C TYR A 121 17.51 -1.01 -10.55
N ASN A 122 17.79 -0.49 -11.75
CA ASN A 122 19.11 -0.56 -12.39
C ASN A 122 19.78 0.79 -12.63
N LYS A 123 19.31 1.82 -11.94
CA LYS A 123 19.86 3.18 -11.96
C LYS A 123 19.77 3.78 -10.58
N ASP A 124 20.54 4.83 -10.36
CA ASP A 124 20.50 5.57 -9.11
C ASP A 124 19.06 6.03 -8.81
N ILE A 125 18.66 5.85 -7.55
CA ILE A 125 17.31 6.18 -7.09
C ILE A 125 17.37 7.30 -6.05
N THR A 126 16.35 8.15 -6.06
CA THR A 126 16.19 9.29 -5.17
C THR A 126 14.93 9.11 -4.34
N LEU A 127 15.04 9.25 -3.02
CA LEU A 127 13.89 9.17 -2.11
C LEU A 127 13.06 10.44 -2.23
N THR A 128 11.79 10.29 -2.61
CA THR A 128 10.83 11.39 -2.69
C THR A 128 9.74 11.20 -1.64
N ALA A 129 9.60 12.15 -0.73
CA ALA A 129 8.64 12.10 0.37
C ALA A 129 7.60 13.22 0.26
N SER A 130 6.40 12.96 0.78
CA SER A 130 5.37 13.97 1.01
C SER A 130 4.77 13.77 2.39
N ALA A 131 4.55 14.87 3.12
CA ALA A 131 3.98 14.82 4.45
C ALA A 131 2.90 15.87 4.65
N LYS A 132 2.03 15.61 5.62
CA LYS A 132 0.96 16.50 6.02
C LYS A 132 0.84 16.52 7.54
N ASP A 133 0.70 17.73 8.06
CA ASP A 133 0.32 17.99 9.44
C ASP A 133 -0.89 18.93 9.46
N ASP A 134 -1.83 18.71 10.37
CA ASP A 134 -3.11 19.44 10.42
C ASP A 134 -3.10 20.57 11.47
N ALA A 135 -2.00 20.80 12.20
CA ALA A 135 -1.91 21.78 13.27
C ALA A 135 -0.56 22.54 13.28
N SER A 136 0.49 22.01 13.90
CA SER A 136 1.74 22.73 14.13
C SER A 136 2.67 22.82 12.91
N GLY A 137 2.45 22.00 11.88
CA GLY A 137 3.28 21.95 10.67
C GLY A 137 4.47 21.00 10.80
N ILE A 138 5.08 20.64 9.66
CA ILE A 138 6.23 19.71 9.63
C ILE A 138 7.51 20.43 10.02
N ASP A 139 8.25 19.87 10.97
CA ASP A 139 9.56 20.34 11.44
C ASP A 139 10.71 19.67 10.68
N ARG A 140 10.68 18.33 10.55
CA ARG A 140 11.79 17.57 9.97
C ARG A 140 11.35 16.29 9.27
N TYR A 141 12.14 15.91 8.27
CA TYR A 141 12.08 14.61 7.62
C TYR A 141 13.28 13.77 8.03
N GLU A 142 13.02 12.52 8.42
CA GLU A 142 14.04 11.57 8.86
C GLU A 142 13.91 10.27 8.05
N TYR A 143 15.04 9.67 7.72
CA TYR A 143 15.11 8.34 7.13
C TYR A 143 16.23 7.52 7.76
N LYS A 144 16.12 6.20 7.68
CA LYS A 144 17.22 5.27 7.94
C LYS A 144 17.19 4.11 6.95
N VAL A 145 18.33 3.48 6.79
CA VAL A 145 18.53 2.35 5.88
C VAL A 145 18.86 1.12 6.72
N ALA A 146 18.07 0.06 6.58
CA ALA A 146 18.09 -1.14 7.41
C ALA A 146 18.10 -0.77 8.91
N ASP A 147 19.07 -1.30 9.66
CA ASP A 147 19.27 -1.04 11.09
C ASP A 147 20.24 0.12 11.38
N GLY A 148 20.52 0.95 10.38
CA GLY A 148 21.37 2.13 10.52
C GLY A 148 20.75 3.24 11.37
N ASP A 149 21.54 4.28 11.60
CA ASP A 149 21.12 5.47 12.35
C ASP A 149 20.15 6.35 11.54
N TRP A 150 19.28 7.07 12.26
CA TRP A 150 18.40 8.07 11.68
C TRP A 150 19.20 9.25 11.13
N GLN A 151 18.87 9.66 9.91
CA GLN A 151 19.43 10.80 9.21
C GLN A 151 18.32 11.78 8.83
N THR A 152 18.58 13.07 8.94
CA THR A 152 17.65 14.13 8.51
C THR A 152 17.90 14.53 7.06
N PHE A 153 16.84 14.85 6.32
CA PHE A 153 16.94 15.40 4.96
C PHE A 153 15.92 16.52 4.72
N THR A 154 16.08 17.25 3.61
CA THR A 154 15.11 18.25 3.15
C THR A 154 14.57 17.83 1.78
N LEU A 155 13.36 18.28 1.44
CA LEU A 155 12.76 17.97 0.13
C LEU A 155 13.56 18.54 -1.05
N GLU A 156 14.34 19.60 -0.82
CA GLU A 156 15.25 20.19 -1.83
C GLU A 156 16.55 19.39 -2.01
N LYS A 157 16.95 18.62 -0.99
CA LYS A 157 18.15 17.78 -1.00
C LYS A 157 17.81 16.37 -0.50
N PRO A 158 17.03 15.60 -1.29
CA PRO A 158 16.65 14.25 -0.91
C PRO A 158 17.84 13.28 -0.91
N PRO A 159 17.76 12.18 -0.14
CA PRO A 159 18.72 11.08 -0.21
C PRO A 159 18.74 10.44 -1.60
N VAL A 160 19.95 10.16 -2.10
CA VAL A 160 20.19 9.45 -3.37
C VAL A 160 20.98 8.19 -3.07
N PHE A 161 20.53 7.06 -3.60
CA PHE A 161 21.17 5.76 -3.48
C PHE A 161 21.85 5.41 -4.79
N THR A 162 23.18 5.28 -4.73
CA THR A 162 24.05 5.02 -5.89
C THR A 162 24.74 3.67 -5.81
N GLU A 163 24.86 3.09 -4.61
CA GLU A 163 25.55 1.82 -4.40
C GLU A 163 24.58 0.65 -4.54
N GLU A 164 25.03 -0.40 -5.22
CA GLU A 164 24.26 -1.63 -5.41
C GLU A 164 24.01 -2.31 -4.07
N GLN A 165 22.74 -2.60 -3.77
CA GLN A 165 22.33 -3.16 -2.48
C GLN A 165 20.89 -3.69 -2.52
N ALA A 166 20.63 -4.63 -1.60
CA ALA A 166 19.29 -4.99 -1.17
C ALA A 166 19.05 -4.32 0.19
N ALA A 167 18.08 -3.41 0.30
CA ALA A 167 17.88 -2.66 1.52
C ALA A 167 16.42 -2.30 1.79
N MET A 168 16.12 -2.12 3.07
CA MET A 168 14.87 -1.56 3.58
C MET A 168 15.10 -0.11 3.97
N VAL A 169 14.23 0.81 3.52
CA VAL A 169 14.25 2.21 3.93
C VAL A 169 13.05 2.51 4.78
N ILE A 170 13.29 3.18 5.91
CA ILE A 170 12.26 3.59 6.85
C ILE A 170 12.26 5.12 6.90
N VAL A 171 11.09 5.73 6.72
CA VAL A 171 10.89 7.19 6.74
C VAL A 171 9.89 7.56 7.82
N ARG A 172 10.18 8.65 8.55
CA ARG A 172 9.26 9.30 9.48
C ARG A 172 9.42 10.82 9.41
N VAL A 173 8.43 11.54 9.91
CA VAL A 173 8.49 13.01 10.03
C VAL A 173 8.13 13.45 11.44
N GLY A 174 8.76 14.53 11.89
CA GLY A 174 8.42 15.23 13.12
C GLY A 174 7.69 16.53 12.83
N ASP A 175 6.74 16.91 13.67
CA ASP A 175 6.10 18.22 13.64
C ASP A 175 6.78 19.22 14.61
N ILE A 176 6.36 20.49 14.57
CA ILE A 176 6.92 21.55 15.41
C ILE A 176 6.58 21.35 16.89
N ALA A 177 5.46 20.69 17.20
CA ALA A 177 5.04 20.37 18.56
C ALA A 177 5.82 19.21 19.21
N GLY A 178 6.56 18.44 18.42
CA GLY A 178 7.35 17.29 18.84
C GLY A 178 6.66 15.93 18.65
N ASN A 179 5.53 15.86 17.97
CA ASN A 179 4.95 14.59 17.54
C ASN A 179 5.76 13.97 16.40
N VAL A 180 5.70 12.64 16.31
CA VAL A 180 6.38 11.86 15.26
C VAL A 180 5.35 11.00 14.56
N SER A 181 5.41 10.96 13.23
CA SER A 181 4.52 10.16 12.39
C SER A 181 4.69 8.66 12.64
N GLU A 182 3.76 7.86 12.13
CA GLU A 182 4.04 6.45 11.90
C GLU A 182 5.21 6.29 10.92
N GLU A 183 5.96 5.20 11.09
CA GLU A 183 7.06 4.85 10.20
C GLU A 183 6.53 4.23 8.90
N LYS A 184 7.02 4.71 7.76
CA LYS A 184 6.77 4.09 6.45
C LYS A 184 7.98 3.29 6.02
N VAL A 185 7.72 2.11 5.45
CA VAL A 185 8.75 1.14 5.07
C VAL A 185 8.61 0.76 3.60
N ARG A 186 9.73 0.76 2.88
CA ARG A 186 9.85 0.25 1.51
C ARG A 186 11.15 -0.55 1.38
N ASP A 187 11.07 -1.65 0.66
CA ASP A 187 12.22 -2.49 0.32
C ASP A 187 12.59 -2.23 -1.12
N PHE A 188 13.89 -2.11 -1.41
CA PHE A 188 14.39 -1.99 -2.77
C PHE A 188 15.59 -2.90 -3.00
N LEU A 189 15.79 -3.24 -4.27
CA LEU A 189 16.99 -3.87 -4.77
C LEU A 189 17.54 -3.02 -5.92
N LEU A 190 18.73 -2.45 -5.71
CA LEU A 190 19.45 -1.66 -6.70
C LEU A 190 20.61 -2.49 -7.24
N ASP A 191 20.55 -2.88 -8.51
CA ASP A 191 21.61 -3.60 -9.21
C ASP A 191 21.82 -2.98 -10.58
N LYS A 192 23.02 -2.45 -10.84
CA LYS A 192 23.39 -1.79 -12.09
C LYS A 192 24.29 -2.68 -12.95
N THR A 193 24.66 -3.86 -12.46
CA THR A 193 25.63 -4.74 -13.07
C THR A 193 24.92 -5.67 -14.05
N PRO A 194 25.23 -5.58 -15.36
CA PRO A 194 24.64 -6.49 -16.32
C PRO A 194 25.03 -7.96 -16.07
N PRO A 195 24.14 -8.92 -16.40
CA PRO A 195 24.45 -10.34 -16.27
C PRO A 195 25.73 -10.72 -17.03
N THR A 196 26.48 -11.67 -16.49
CA THR A 196 27.52 -12.38 -17.22
C THR A 196 27.05 -13.78 -17.59
N ALA A 197 27.73 -14.42 -18.54
CA ALA A 197 27.37 -15.77 -18.97
C ALA A 197 28.59 -16.60 -19.35
N THR A 198 28.45 -17.91 -19.18
CA THR A 198 29.42 -18.93 -19.58
C THR A 198 28.71 -20.05 -20.32
N HIS A 199 29.47 -20.84 -21.09
CA HIS A 199 28.93 -21.99 -21.79
C HIS A 199 29.91 -23.16 -21.82
N THR A 200 29.36 -24.37 -21.94
CA THR A 200 30.10 -25.56 -22.37
C THR A 200 29.35 -26.25 -23.51
N LEU A 201 30.08 -26.99 -24.34
CA LEU A 201 29.53 -27.77 -25.44
C LEU A 201 29.64 -29.26 -25.14
N THR A 202 28.55 -30.00 -25.32
CA THR A 202 28.54 -31.47 -25.19
C THR A 202 28.03 -32.09 -26.48
N ALA A 203 28.89 -32.84 -27.17
CA ALA A 203 28.51 -33.57 -28.38
C ALA A 203 27.96 -34.97 -28.04
N ASP A 204 26.88 -35.38 -28.67
CA ASP A 204 26.35 -36.74 -28.57
C ASP A 204 26.93 -37.67 -29.66
N LYS A 205 26.66 -38.97 -29.53
CA LYS A 205 27.11 -39.98 -30.51
C LYS A 205 26.46 -39.83 -31.89
N SER A 206 25.40 -39.03 -32.01
CA SER A 206 24.67 -38.77 -33.26
C SER A 206 25.18 -37.54 -34.01
N GLY A 207 26.12 -36.79 -33.40
CA GLY A 207 26.69 -35.57 -33.97
C GLY A 207 25.90 -34.30 -33.64
N LYS A 208 24.90 -34.36 -32.75
CA LYS A 208 24.28 -33.17 -32.18
C LYS A 208 25.17 -32.58 -31.09
N VAL A 209 25.17 -31.25 -30.99
CA VAL A 209 25.87 -30.52 -29.92
C VAL A 209 24.81 -29.88 -29.02
N THR A 210 24.94 -30.08 -27.72
CA THR A 210 24.17 -29.38 -26.68
C THR A 210 25.01 -28.23 -26.14
N ILE A 211 24.48 -27.02 -26.20
CA ILE A 211 25.00 -25.86 -25.50
C ILE A 211 24.46 -25.91 -24.08
N ASN A 212 25.32 -26.07 -23.08
CA ASN A 212 24.96 -25.84 -21.67
C ASN A 212 25.33 -24.39 -21.34
N PHE A 213 24.33 -23.56 -21.11
CA PHE A 213 24.46 -22.13 -20.87
C PHE A 213 24.20 -21.83 -19.39
N SER A 214 25.05 -21.00 -18.79
CA SER A 214 24.93 -20.55 -17.41
C SER A 214 25.09 -19.03 -17.34
N ALA A 215 24.20 -18.37 -16.63
CA ALA A 215 24.19 -16.94 -16.38
C ALA A 215 24.48 -16.65 -14.90
N ASP A 216 25.19 -15.56 -14.65
CA ASP A 216 25.39 -14.99 -13.33
C ASP A 216 24.90 -13.54 -13.36
N SER A 217 23.95 -13.19 -12.50
CA SER A 217 23.22 -11.92 -12.53
C SER A 217 23.35 -11.16 -11.22
N SER A 218 24.53 -11.19 -10.61
CA SER A 218 24.88 -10.37 -9.44
C SER A 218 23.84 -10.54 -8.31
N ILE A 219 23.46 -9.45 -7.63
CA ILE A 219 22.52 -9.45 -6.51
C ILE A 219 21.06 -9.50 -6.96
N ALA A 220 20.75 -9.11 -8.19
CA ALA A 220 19.38 -9.17 -8.74
C ALA A 220 18.94 -10.59 -9.07
N GLY A 221 19.87 -11.46 -9.45
CA GLY A 221 19.51 -12.79 -9.95
C GLY A 221 18.86 -12.74 -11.33
N THR A 222 18.81 -13.90 -12.00
CA THR A 222 18.37 -13.98 -13.39
C THR A 222 16.85 -13.92 -13.49
N GLY A 223 16.34 -12.93 -14.21
CA GLY A 223 14.91 -12.77 -14.49
C GLY A 223 14.47 -13.64 -15.68
N SER A 224 15.18 -13.55 -16.81
CA SER A 224 14.89 -14.40 -17.97
C SER A 224 16.10 -14.64 -18.88
N ILE A 225 16.07 -15.76 -19.60
CA ILE A 225 17.01 -16.10 -20.67
C ILE A 225 16.21 -16.36 -21.95
N VAL A 226 16.44 -15.56 -22.98
CA VAL A 226 15.94 -15.78 -24.34
C VAL A 226 16.96 -16.63 -25.10
N LYS A 227 16.53 -17.78 -25.59
CA LYS A 227 17.34 -18.72 -26.37
C LYS A 227 17.45 -18.28 -27.84
N PRO A 228 18.35 -18.89 -28.63
CA PRO A 228 18.53 -18.53 -30.04
C PRO A 228 17.29 -18.72 -30.94
N ASP A 229 16.34 -19.57 -30.54
CA ASP A 229 15.07 -19.76 -31.25
C ASP A 229 13.96 -18.77 -30.82
N GLY A 230 14.28 -17.85 -29.90
CA GLY A 230 13.34 -16.89 -29.33
C GLY A 230 12.51 -17.43 -28.16
N SER A 231 12.65 -18.71 -27.79
CA SER A 231 12.00 -19.24 -26.59
C SER A 231 12.60 -18.61 -25.32
N VAL A 232 11.76 -18.38 -24.31
CA VAL A 232 12.15 -17.71 -23.06
C VAL A 232 12.02 -18.68 -21.90
N VAL A 233 13.05 -18.73 -21.05
CA VAL A 233 12.99 -19.37 -19.74
C VAL A 233 13.08 -18.28 -18.66
N TYR A 234 12.28 -18.41 -17.61
CA TYR A 234 12.17 -17.41 -16.54
C TYR A 234 12.73 -17.96 -15.23
N ALA A 235 13.30 -17.07 -14.40
CA ALA A 235 13.77 -17.37 -13.06
C ALA A 235 14.73 -18.58 -12.96
N VAL A 236 15.57 -18.77 -13.99
CA VAL A 236 16.61 -19.79 -14.02
C VAL A 236 17.93 -19.17 -14.45
N SER A 237 19.03 -19.61 -13.84
CA SER A 237 20.39 -19.23 -14.22
C SER A 237 21.02 -20.19 -15.22
N GLU A 238 20.41 -21.34 -15.48
CA GLU A 238 20.94 -22.37 -16.37
C GLU A 238 19.91 -22.84 -17.38
N THR A 239 20.35 -23.09 -18.62
CA THR A 239 19.53 -23.70 -19.65
C THR A 239 20.39 -24.47 -20.65
N THR A 240 19.76 -25.39 -21.36
CA THR A 240 20.37 -26.04 -22.52
C THR A 240 19.70 -25.63 -23.83
N TYR A 241 20.45 -25.79 -24.93
CA TYR A 241 19.97 -25.62 -26.30
C TYR A 241 20.68 -26.60 -27.25
N GLU A 242 19.91 -27.42 -27.97
CA GLU A 242 20.46 -28.38 -28.94
C GLU A 242 20.67 -27.74 -30.32
N VAL A 243 21.80 -28.01 -30.94
CA VAL A 243 22.15 -27.51 -32.27
C VAL A 243 22.71 -28.61 -33.17
N VAL A 244 22.39 -28.51 -34.46
CA VAL A 244 22.76 -29.47 -35.51
C VAL A 244 23.55 -28.85 -36.66
N LYS A 245 23.85 -27.55 -36.57
CA LYS A 245 24.62 -26.80 -37.57
C LYS A 245 25.68 -25.96 -36.87
N ASN A 246 26.82 -25.79 -37.53
CA ASN A 246 27.80 -24.80 -37.08
C ASN A 246 27.22 -23.40 -37.28
N GLY A 247 27.49 -22.52 -36.33
CA GLY A 247 26.94 -21.16 -36.34
C GLY A 247 27.14 -20.44 -35.01
N GLU A 248 26.68 -19.20 -35.01
CA GLU A 248 26.67 -18.31 -33.85
C GLU A 248 25.26 -18.33 -33.22
N TYR A 249 25.19 -18.64 -31.93
CA TYR A 249 23.93 -18.83 -31.22
C TYR A 249 23.77 -17.78 -30.11
N PRO A 250 23.02 -16.69 -30.34
CA PRO A 250 22.86 -15.62 -29.35
C PRO A 250 21.86 -16.01 -28.26
N PHE A 251 22.26 -15.84 -27.01
CA PHE A 251 21.40 -15.85 -25.83
C PHE A 251 21.26 -14.42 -25.31
N VAL A 252 20.07 -14.04 -24.86
CA VAL A 252 19.84 -12.74 -24.21
C VAL A 252 19.40 -12.98 -22.78
N VAL A 253 20.18 -12.47 -21.83
CA VAL A 253 19.90 -12.59 -20.40
C VAL A 253 19.39 -11.25 -19.88
N TRP A 254 18.31 -11.29 -19.12
CA TRP A 254 17.79 -10.18 -18.33
C TRP A 254 17.83 -10.55 -16.85
N ASP A 255 18.30 -9.66 -15.99
CA ASP A 255 18.14 -9.81 -14.54
C ASP A 255 16.77 -9.27 -14.06
N LEU A 256 16.51 -9.35 -12.76
CA LEU A 256 15.29 -8.79 -12.15
C LEU A 256 15.26 -7.25 -12.12
N CYS A 257 16.41 -6.59 -12.19
CA CYS A 257 16.52 -5.11 -12.24
C CYS A 257 16.38 -4.52 -13.65
N GLY A 258 16.30 -5.37 -14.68
CA GLY A 258 16.22 -4.97 -16.07
C GLY A 258 17.56 -4.68 -16.74
N ASN A 259 18.70 -5.06 -16.13
CA ASN A 259 19.96 -5.10 -16.87
C ASN A 259 19.94 -6.26 -17.88
N LYS A 260 20.68 -6.07 -18.98
CA LYS A 260 20.65 -6.95 -20.14
C LYS A 260 22.04 -7.26 -20.67
N THR A 261 22.27 -8.53 -21.00
CA THR A 261 23.47 -8.96 -21.73
C THR A 261 23.09 -9.90 -22.88
N THR A 262 23.69 -9.70 -24.04
CA THR A 262 23.64 -10.66 -25.15
C THR A 262 24.95 -11.43 -25.22
N TYR A 263 24.88 -12.76 -25.12
CA TYR A 263 26.04 -13.65 -25.18
C TYR A 263 25.92 -14.61 -26.36
N THR A 264 26.90 -14.60 -27.25
CA THR A 264 26.90 -15.44 -28.46
C THR A 264 27.80 -16.65 -28.27
N VAL A 265 27.24 -17.84 -28.46
CA VAL A 265 27.97 -19.11 -28.39
C VAL A 265 28.39 -19.54 -29.81
N PRO A 266 29.69 -19.58 -30.14
CA PRO A 266 30.18 -20.12 -31.40
C PRO A 266 30.22 -21.66 -31.36
N VAL A 267 29.59 -22.31 -32.34
CA VAL A 267 29.65 -23.77 -32.49
C VAL A 267 30.32 -24.11 -33.81
N THR A 268 31.50 -24.72 -33.74
CA THR A 268 32.35 -25.06 -34.91
C THR A 268 32.64 -26.56 -35.07
N GLN A 269 32.17 -27.40 -34.14
CA GLN A 269 32.55 -28.82 -34.04
C GLN A 269 31.54 -29.81 -34.63
N ILE A 270 30.52 -29.36 -35.35
CA ILE A 270 29.59 -30.28 -36.03
C ILE A 270 30.21 -30.67 -37.37
N ALA A 271 30.61 -31.94 -37.48
CA ALA A 271 31.09 -32.50 -38.73
C ALA A 271 29.97 -32.36 -39.79
N VAL A 272 30.26 -31.61 -40.86
CA VAL A 272 29.35 -31.51 -42.01
C VAL A 272 29.12 -32.94 -42.53
N PRO A 273 27.88 -33.45 -42.61
CA PRO A 273 27.66 -34.72 -43.28
C PRO A 273 28.18 -34.58 -44.71
N ALA A 274 29.18 -35.38 -45.05
CA ALA A 274 29.79 -35.36 -46.37
C ALA A 274 28.69 -35.48 -47.41
N LYS A 275 28.46 -34.39 -48.16
CA LYS A 275 27.60 -34.41 -49.34
C LYS A 275 28.15 -35.53 -50.25
N PRO A 276 27.34 -36.47 -50.76
CA PRO A 276 27.84 -37.49 -51.66
C PRO A 276 28.53 -36.83 -52.85
N GLN A 277 29.85 -36.98 -52.95
CA GLN A 277 30.61 -36.50 -54.10
C GLN A 277 30.17 -37.30 -55.32
N LYS A 278 29.58 -36.60 -56.29
CA LYS A 278 29.37 -37.11 -57.64
C LYS A 278 30.73 -37.07 -58.36
N PRO A 279 31.14 -38.10 -59.14
CA PRO A 279 32.48 -38.18 -59.71
C PRO A 279 32.76 -37.03 -60.69
N GLU A 280 33.96 -36.43 -60.58
CA GLU A 280 34.48 -35.40 -61.48
C GLU A 280 34.79 -35.96 -62.89
N THR A 281 34.74 -35.10 -63.89
CA THR A 281 35.27 -35.31 -65.26
C THR A 281 36.03 -34.02 -65.65
N PRO A 282 37.16 -34.09 -66.38
CA PRO A 282 38.28 -33.17 -66.19
C PRO A 282 38.25 -31.86 -67.01
N GLN A 283 38.85 -30.84 -66.38
CA GLN A 283 39.44 -29.53 -66.76
C GLN A 283 39.55 -29.09 -68.25
N PRO A 284 39.61 -27.76 -68.55
CA PRO A 284 40.83 -26.97 -68.29
C PRO A 284 40.67 -25.51 -67.81
N THR A 285 41.77 -25.03 -67.22
CA THR A 285 42.15 -23.68 -66.75
C THR A 285 41.99 -22.58 -67.83
N PRO A 286 41.80 -21.28 -67.47
CA PRO A 286 42.95 -20.40 -67.21
C PRO A 286 42.79 -19.34 -66.08
N GLU A 287 43.85 -19.26 -65.28
CA GLU A 287 44.65 -18.09 -64.84
C GLU A 287 44.10 -16.67 -64.52
N VAL A 288 44.65 -16.13 -63.41
CA VAL A 288 44.95 -14.72 -63.01
C VAL A 288 43.93 -13.93 -62.13
N LYS A 289 44.36 -13.73 -60.87
CA LYS A 289 44.00 -12.71 -59.83
C LYS A 289 44.39 -11.27 -60.28
N PRO A 290 43.96 -10.14 -59.67
CA PRO A 290 43.72 -9.98 -58.23
C PRO A 290 42.57 -9.06 -57.77
N GLN A 291 42.30 -9.20 -56.46
CA GLN A 291 41.48 -8.40 -55.54
C GLN A 291 41.69 -6.88 -55.66
N PRO A 292 40.65 -6.08 -55.35
CA PRO A 292 40.77 -5.20 -54.19
C PRO A 292 39.51 -5.17 -53.31
N GLU A 293 39.74 -5.17 -51.99
CA GLU A 293 38.91 -4.45 -50.99
C GLU A 293 39.53 -3.04 -50.81
N PRO A 294 38.89 -2.04 -50.16
CA PRO A 294 37.78 -2.14 -49.20
C PRO A 294 36.66 -1.08 -49.39
N GLU A 295 35.56 -1.23 -48.65
CA GLU A 295 35.02 -0.25 -47.70
C GLU A 295 33.49 -0.22 -47.56
N THR A 296 33.11 0.00 -46.30
CA THR A 296 31.85 0.59 -45.79
C THR A 296 30.56 -0.21 -45.94
N SER A 297 30.17 -0.87 -44.84
CA SER A 297 28.77 -1.14 -44.52
C SER A 297 28.26 -0.15 -43.47
N LYS A 298 27.17 0.53 -43.81
CA LYS A 298 26.19 1.12 -42.87
C LYS A 298 24.79 0.78 -43.42
N PRO A 299 23.77 0.78 -42.56
CA PRO A 299 22.93 -0.39 -42.36
C PRO A 299 21.62 -0.23 -43.09
N ASP A 300 21.18 -1.29 -43.77
CA ASP A 300 19.86 -1.31 -44.39
C ASP A 300 18.89 -2.14 -43.56
N THR A 301 17.74 -1.49 -43.37
CA THR A 301 16.41 -2.07 -43.32
C THR A 301 15.93 -2.55 -41.96
N ILE A 302 15.26 -1.59 -41.30
CA ILE A 302 14.10 -1.77 -40.43
C ILE A 302 13.17 -2.83 -41.06
N VAL A 303 13.05 -3.98 -40.40
CA VAL A 303 11.92 -4.89 -40.62
C VAL A 303 10.95 -4.64 -39.48
N GLU A 304 9.75 -4.19 -39.83
CA GLU A 304 8.61 -4.04 -38.92
C GLU A 304 8.35 -5.33 -38.13
N PRO A 305 8.00 -5.25 -36.83
CA PRO A 305 7.56 -6.42 -36.09
C PRO A 305 6.17 -6.87 -36.56
N VAL A 306 6.08 -8.13 -36.95
CA VAL A 306 4.83 -8.86 -37.18
C VAL A 306 4.03 -8.89 -35.85
N PRO A 307 2.71 -8.58 -35.86
CA PRO A 307 1.92 -8.50 -34.63
C PRO A 307 1.63 -9.91 -34.11
N ALA A 308 2.19 -10.25 -32.94
CA ALA A 308 1.87 -11.48 -32.25
C ALA A 308 0.70 -11.28 -31.28
N LEU A 309 -0.49 -11.58 -31.80
CA LEU A 309 -1.59 -12.32 -31.15
C LEU A 309 -1.69 -12.23 -29.62
N GLU A 310 -2.59 -11.37 -29.13
CA GLU A 310 -3.11 -11.45 -27.77
C GLU A 310 -3.72 -12.84 -27.52
N LYS A 311 -3.05 -13.65 -26.68
CA LYS A 311 -3.68 -14.81 -26.04
C LYS A 311 -3.74 -14.54 -24.55
N THR A 312 -4.93 -14.12 -24.13
CA THR A 312 -5.42 -14.14 -22.76
C THR A 312 -5.41 -15.58 -22.24
N VAL A 313 -4.35 -15.97 -21.55
CA VAL A 313 -4.34 -17.18 -20.71
C VAL A 313 -4.59 -16.75 -19.28
N GLN A 314 -5.87 -16.58 -18.95
CA GLN A 314 -6.32 -16.48 -17.58
C GLN A 314 -6.24 -17.88 -16.94
N PRO A 315 -5.56 -18.06 -15.78
CA PRO A 315 -5.66 -19.28 -15.01
C PRO A 315 -7.09 -19.41 -14.46
N ARG A 316 -7.93 -20.19 -15.16
CA ARG A 316 -9.27 -20.56 -14.71
C ARG A 316 -9.15 -21.55 -13.55
N LEU A 317 -9.04 -21.04 -12.32
CA LEU A 317 -9.28 -21.86 -11.12
C LEU A 317 -10.05 -21.17 -9.97
N THR A 318 -10.29 -19.85 -9.99
CA THR A 318 -11.03 -19.18 -8.90
C THR A 318 -12.55 -19.33 -8.97
N VAL A 319 -13.12 -19.52 -10.18
CA VAL A 319 -14.57 -19.69 -10.38
C VAL A 319 -15.05 -21.07 -9.96
N MET A 320 -14.22 -22.11 -10.13
CA MET A 320 -14.57 -23.47 -9.74
C MET A 320 -14.66 -23.60 -8.21
N ASP A 321 -13.71 -23.01 -7.49
CA ASP A 321 -13.73 -23.02 -6.01
C ASP A 321 -14.86 -22.16 -5.44
N LEU A 322 -15.21 -21.03 -6.09
CA LEU A 322 -16.39 -20.25 -5.74
C LEU A 322 -17.70 -21.02 -6.00
N LEU A 323 -17.77 -21.77 -7.11
CA LEU A 323 -18.92 -22.61 -7.42
C LEU A 323 -19.03 -23.80 -6.46
N LEU A 324 -17.91 -24.43 -6.08
CA LEU A 324 -17.92 -25.52 -5.09
C LEU A 324 -18.32 -25.00 -3.70
N THR A 325 -17.87 -23.81 -3.28
CA THR A 325 -18.26 -23.22 -1.98
C THR A 325 -19.72 -22.77 -1.95
N LEU A 326 -20.25 -22.21 -3.04
CA LEU A 326 -21.69 -21.95 -3.18
C LEU A 326 -22.49 -23.25 -3.17
N LEU A 327 -22.03 -24.29 -3.86
CA LEU A 327 -22.69 -25.59 -3.90
C LEU A 327 -22.75 -26.25 -2.51
N THR A 328 -21.65 -26.20 -1.74
CA THR A 328 -21.65 -26.75 -0.37
C THR A 328 -22.55 -25.96 0.58
N MET A 329 -22.61 -24.63 0.43
CA MET A 329 -23.51 -23.78 1.20
C MET A 329 -24.99 -24.07 0.90
N VAL A 330 -25.33 -24.28 -0.38
CA VAL A 330 -26.68 -24.67 -0.81
C VAL A 330 -27.06 -26.05 -0.26
N LEU A 331 -26.15 -27.03 -0.32
CA LEU A 331 -26.39 -28.37 0.24
C LEU A 331 -26.57 -28.36 1.76
N ALA A 332 -25.84 -27.50 2.48
CA ALA A 332 -26.01 -27.29 3.91
C ALA A 332 -27.38 -26.65 4.23
N MET A 333 -27.78 -25.63 3.46
CA MET A 333 -29.07 -24.95 3.63
C MET A 333 -30.25 -25.90 3.31
N LEU A 334 -30.14 -26.72 2.27
CA LEU A 334 -31.13 -27.76 1.95
C LEU A 334 -31.23 -28.83 3.05
N SER A 335 -30.11 -29.20 3.67
CA SER A 335 -30.09 -30.15 4.80
C SER A 335 -30.79 -29.57 6.04
N LEU A 336 -30.57 -28.29 6.34
CA LEU A 336 -31.27 -27.54 7.40
C LEU A 336 -32.79 -27.42 7.15
N LEU A 337 -33.19 -27.18 5.90
CA LEU A 337 -34.61 -27.12 5.52
C LEU A 337 -35.28 -28.50 5.63
N ARG A 338 -34.58 -29.59 5.30
CA ARG A 338 -35.10 -30.96 5.51
C ARG A 338 -35.23 -31.31 7.00
N LEU A 339 -34.31 -30.84 7.85
CA LEU A 339 -34.40 -30.97 9.31
C LEU A 339 -35.61 -30.19 9.87
N ARG A 340 -35.87 -28.96 9.40
CA ARG A 340 -37.06 -28.18 9.79
C ARG A 340 -38.37 -28.82 9.33
N LYS A 341 -38.39 -29.41 8.13
CA LYS A 341 -39.57 -30.12 7.62
C LYS A 341 -39.87 -31.41 8.37
N LYS A 342 -38.87 -32.03 9.01
CA LYS A 342 -39.04 -33.16 9.92
C LYS A 342 -39.67 -32.71 11.25
N LYS A 343 -39.23 -31.56 11.78
CA LYS A 343 -39.80 -30.97 13.01
C LYS A 343 -41.28 -30.59 12.87
N HIS A 344 -41.67 -30.02 11.72
CA HIS A 344 -43.09 -29.72 11.43
C HIS A 344 -43.97 -30.96 11.21
N LYS A 345 -43.39 -32.17 11.13
CA LYS A 345 -44.13 -33.42 10.97
C LYS A 345 -44.25 -34.20 12.28
N GLU A 346 -43.61 -33.74 13.35
CA GLU A 346 -43.62 -34.37 14.69
C GLU A 346 -44.50 -33.62 15.71
N ASP A 347 -45.05 -32.44 15.37
CA ASP A 347 -45.93 -31.67 16.28
C ASP A 347 -47.40 -32.16 16.31
N ASP A 348 -47.76 -33.21 15.56
CA ASP A 348 -49.08 -33.84 15.57
C ASP A 348 -49.03 -35.29 16.10
N THR A 349 -48.46 -35.55 17.28
CA THR A 349 -48.81 -36.73 18.10
C THR A 349 -48.23 -36.60 19.51
N GLU A 350 -49.09 -36.65 20.53
CA GLU A 350 -48.71 -36.76 21.93
C GLU A 350 -48.06 -38.11 22.26
N ASN A 351 -47.02 -38.01 23.10
CA ASN A 351 -46.57 -38.94 24.13
C ASN A 351 -45.57 -40.09 23.84
N GLU A 352 -44.67 -40.20 24.83
CA GLU A 352 -43.77 -41.29 25.26
C GLU A 352 -42.40 -41.53 24.58
N GLU A 353 -41.39 -41.37 25.46
CA GLU A 353 -40.05 -41.97 25.53
C GLU A 353 -39.50 -42.75 24.31
N LYS A 354 -38.40 -42.25 23.77
CA LYS A 354 -37.27 -43.08 23.31
C LYS A 354 -35.98 -42.28 23.20
N GLN A 355 -35.09 -42.53 24.15
CA GLN A 355 -33.66 -42.29 24.00
C GLN A 355 -33.10 -43.35 23.03
N CYS A 356 -32.73 -42.93 21.81
CA CYS A 356 -31.70 -43.62 21.02
C CYS A 356 -31.14 -42.71 19.92
N SER A 357 -29.81 -42.76 19.80
CA SER A 357 -28.94 -41.85 19.07
C SER A 357 -29.25 -41.67 17.58
N ALA A 358 -29.52 -40.43 17.16
CA ALA A 358 -29.41 -39.94 15.78
C ALA A 358 -29.29 -38.41 15.82
N SER A 359 -28.30 -37.72 15.29
CA SER A 359 -27.07 -38.13 14.62
C SER A 359 -26.08 -36.98 14.81
N GLY A 360 -24.84 -37.26 15.23
CA GLY A 360 -23.78 -36.25 15.38
C GLY A 360 -23.41 -35.53 14.07
N TYR A 361 -23.94 -35.99 12.92
CA TYR A 361 -23.68 -35.42 11.60
C TYR A 361 -24.10 -33.95 11.46
N GLY A 362 -25.16 -33.51 12.14
CA GLY A 362 -25.63 -32.11 12.03
C GLY A 362 -24.70 -31.09 12.67
N VAL A 363 -24.10 -31.43 13.82
CA VAL A 363 -23.18 -30.53 14.55
C VAL A 363 -21.81 -30.52 13.89
N TRP A 364 -21.30 -31.68 13.50
CA TRP A 364 -20.02 -31.80 12.82
C TRP A 364 -20.03 -31.15 11.43
N SER A 365 -21.15 -31.16 10.70
CA SER A 365 -21.28 -30.45 9.42
C SER A 365 -21.06 -28.94 9.54
N VAL A 366 -21.56 -28.31 10.61
CA VAL A 366 -21.37 -26.88 10.86
C VAL A 366 -19.92 -26.59 11.25
N VAL A 367 -19.33 -27.45 12.08
CA VAL A 367 -17.93 -27.34 12.51
C VAL A 367 -16.98 -27.47 11.31
N PHE A 368 -17.19 -28.45 10.42
CA PHE A 368 -16.37 -28.61 9.22
C PHE A 368 -16.56 -27.46 8.21
N ALA A 369 -17.77 -26.89 8.11
CA ALA A 369 -17.99 -25.71 7.27
C ALA A 369 -17.22 -24.49 7.79
N LEU A 370 -17.27 -24.21 9.10
CA LEU A 370 -16.51 -23.13 9.71
C LEU A 370 -15.00 -23.36 9.62
N LEU A 371 -14.54 -24.60 9.81
CA LEU A 371 -13.13 -24.97 9.65
C LEU A 371 -12.66 -24.81 8.21
N SER A 372 -13.50 -25.12 7.22
CA SER A 372 -13.15 -24.91 5.80
C SER A 372 -13.05 -23.44 5.41
N VAL A 373 -13.89 -22.57 6.00
CA VAL A 373 -13.81 -21.12 5.79
C VAL A 373 -12.54 -20.58 6.45
N LEU A 374 -12.23 -21.03 7.67
CA LEU A 374 -11.01 -20.64 8.36
C LEU A 374 -9.75 -21.10 7.62
N LEU A 375 -9.74 -22.36 7.13
CA LEU A 375 -8.65 -22.90 6.31
C LEU A 375 -8.52 -22.12 5.00
N PHE A 376 -9.62 -21.74 4.34
CA PHE A 376 -9.58 -20.90 3.14
C PHE A 376 -8.86 -19.57 3.40
N PHE A 377 -9.06 -18.91 4.54
CA PHE A 377 -8.33 -17.69 4.88
C PHE A 377 -6.87 -17.92 5.30
N ILE A 378 -6.52 -19.11 5.80
CA ILE A 378 -5.16 -19.45 6.23
C ILE A 378 -4.29 -19.98 5.08
N THR A 379 -4.88 -20.68 4.10
CA THR A 379 -4.13 -21.34 3.01
C THR A 379 -4.11 -20.55 1.71
N GLN A 380 -4.93 -19.50 1.57
CA GLN A 380 -4.85 -18.61 0.41
C GLN A 380 -3.77 -17.56 0.66
N PRO A 381 -2.85 -17.31 -0.29
CA PRO A 381 -1.97 -16.16 -0.21
C PRO A 381 -2.87 -14.93 -0.33
N LEU A 382 -3.04 -14.16 0.76
CA LEU A 382 -3.75 -12.87 0.79
C LEU A 382 -2.93 -11.81 0.04
N VAL A 383 -2.73 -12.05 -1.25
CA VAL A 383 -2.48 -11.01 -2.21
C VAL A 383 -3.89 -10.54 -2.57
N TRP A 384 -4.28 -9.32 -2.14
CA TRP A 384 -4.95 -8.30 -2.96
C TRP A 384 -5.76 -7.31 -2.12
N ARG A 385 -5.68 -6.05 -2.53
CA ARG A 385 -6.39 -4.89 -2.01
C ARG A 385 -7.91 -5.09 -2.17
N PHE A 386 -8.67 -4.91 -1.10
CA PHE A 386 -10.13 -4.90 -1.17
C PHE A 386 -10.63 -3.73 -2.04
N ARG A 387 -11.01 -4.00 -3.29
CA ARG A 387 -11.91 -3.11 -4.04
C ARG A 387 -13.34 -3.55 -3.74
N PHE A 388 -13.90 -3.00 -2.66
CA PHE A 388 -15.16 -3.45 -2.05
C PHE A 388 -16.37 -3.45 -3.00
N VAL A 389 -16.37 -2.64 -4.06
CA VAL A 389 -17.47 -2.55 -5.02
C VAL A 389 -16.91 -2.28 -6.41
N ASP A 390 -17.35 -3.05 -7.41
CA ASP A 390 -17.02 -2.80 -8.81
C ASP A 390 -17.85 -1.62 -9.38
N TRP A 391 -17.32 -0.88 -10.35
CA TRP A 391 -18.01 0.28 -10.95
C TRP A 391 -19.38 -0.09 -11.53
N TRP A 392 -19.51 -1.31 -12.05
CA TRP A 392 -20.79 -1.87 -12.50
C TRP A 392 -21.78 -2.10 -11.35
N THR A 393 -21.31 -2.44 -10.15
CA THR A 393 -22.18 -2.65 -8.97
C THR A 393 -22.71 -1.32 -8.43
N VAL A 394 -21.90 -0.25 -8.45
CA VAL A 394 -22.36 1.12 -8.15
C VAL A 394 -23.41 1.55 -9.17
N PHE A 395 -23.17 1.29 -10.46
CA PHE A 395 -24.11 1.60 -11.54
C PHE A 395 -25.45 0.87 -11.39
N PHE A 396 -25.45 -0.45 -11.12
CA PHE A 396 -26.68 -1.21 -10.87
C PHE A 396 -27.41 -0.78 -9.61
N THR A 397 -26.69 -0.33 -8.57
CA THR A 397 -27.29 0.21 -7.35
C THR A 397 -28.01 1.53 -7.63
N ILE A 398 -27.40 2.43 -8.42
CA ILE A 398 -28.02 3.69 -8.85
C ILE A 398 -29.27 3.41 -9.70
N LEU A 399 -29.22 2.45 -10.63
CA LEU A 399 -30.39 2.04 -11.42
C LEU A 399 -31.51 1.46 -10.53
N ALA A 400 -31.16 0.65 -9.53
CA ALA A 400 -32.13 0.09 -8.60
C ALA A 400 -32.82 1.18 -7.75
N ILE A 401 -32.06 2.17 -7.27
CA ILE A 401 -32.61 3.33 -6.54
C ILE A 401 -33.50 4.17 -7.46
N GLY A 402 -33.08 4.41 -8.70
CA GLY A 402 -33.90 5.11 -9.69
C GLY A 402 -35.24 4.43 -9.96
N ASN A 403 -35.25 3.09 -10.10
CA ASN A 403 -36.48 2.32 -10.26
C ASN A 403 -37.36 2.34 -9.00
N ALA A 404 -36.77 2.30 -7.81
CA ALA A 404 -37.51 2.42 -6.55
C ALA A 404 -38.19 3.79 -6.41
N ILE A 405 -37.52 4.87 -6.83
CA ILE A 405 -38.08 6.23 -6.85
C ILE A 405 -39.25 6.32 -7.85
N LEU A 406 -39.09 5.77 -9.06
CA LEU A 406 -40.17 5.74 -10.06
C LEU A 406 -41.41 4.99 -9.55
N LEU A 407 -41.24 3.84 -8.89
CA LEU A 407 -42.33 3.07 -8.28
C LEU A 407 -43.00 3.83 -7.12
N PHE A 408 -42.25 4.63 -6.38
CA PHE A 408 -42.80 5.44 -5.29
C PHE A 408 -43.61 6.62 -5.83
N VAL A 409 -43.13 7.26 -6.90
CA VAL A 409 -43.82 8.37 -7.56
C VAL A 409 -45.07 7.88 -8.31
N SER A 410 -45.03 6.71 -8.96
CA SER A 410 -46.21 6.13 -9.60
C SER A 410 -47.28 5.77 -8.58
N ARG A 411 -46.91 5.13 -7.45
CA ARG A 411 -47.84 4.86 -6.34
C ARG A 411 -48.48 6.11 -5.74
N LYS A 412 -47.76 7.24 -5.73
CA LYS A 412 -48.30 8.52 -5.26
C LYS A 412 -49.29 9.12 -6.26
N LYS A 413 -49.09 8.87 -7.56
CA LYS A 413 -50.01 9.31 -8.63
C LYS A 413 -51.31 8.50 -8.62
N ASP A 414 -51.24 7.19 -8.37
CA ASP A 414 -52.42 6.32 -8.27
C ASP A 414 -53.28 6.69 -7.05
N ARG A 415 -52.65 7.02 -5.91
CA ARG A 415 -53.34 7.51 -4.70
C ARG A 415 -54.08 8.85 -4.87
N CYS A 416 -53.59 9.75 -5.73
CA CYS A 416 -54.30 10.99 -6.03
C CYS A 416 -55.46 10.81 -7.02
N ALA A 417 -55.49 9.69 -7.76
CA ALA A 417 -56.61 9.36 -8.64
C ALA A 417 -57.76 8.72 -7.82
N ASP A 418 -57.44 7.81 -6.89
CA ASP A 418 -58.43 7.15 -6.04
C ASP A 418 -59.18 8.15 -5.12
N GLU A 419 -58.50 9.17 -4.59
CA GLU A 419 -59.14 10.24 -3.78
C GLU A 419 -60.11 11.11 -4.60
N SER A 420 -60.00 11.13 -5.93
CA SER A 420 -60.92 11.89 -6.80
C SER A 420 -62.14 11.11 -7.28
N GLU A 421 -62.14 9.77 -7.14
CA GLU A 421 -63.28 8.92 -7.52
C GLU A 421 -64.23 8.63 -6.34
N GLU A 422 -63.75 8.65 -5.09
CA GLU A 422 -64.62 8.46 -3.90
C GLU A 422 -65.56 9.65 -3.59
N GLU A 423 -65.31 10.87 -4.09
CA GLU A 423 -66.22 12.02 -3.91
C GLU A 423 -67.42 12.05 -4.89
N THR A 424 -67.57 11.07 -5.80
CA THR A 424 -68.67 11.05 -6.79
C THR A 424 -69.74 9.97 -6.58
N VAL A 425 -69.72 9.23 -5.45
CA VAL A 425 -70.74 8.22 -5.14
C VAL A 425 -71.31 8.40 -3.74
N THR A 426 -71.91 9.55 -3.47
CA THR A 426 -73.01 9.68 -2.51
C THR A 426 -73.96 10.75 -3.01
N GLU A 427 -75.00 10.33 -3.73
CA GLU A 427 -76.22 11.10 -3.96
C GLU A 427 -77.33 10.58 -3.02
#